data_AF-A0A9D3YPQ0-F1
#
_entry.id   AF-A0A9D3YPQ0-F1
#
_cell.length_a   1.000
_cell.length_b   1.000
_cell.length_c   1.000
_cell.angle_alpha   90.00
_cell.angle_beta   90.00
_cell.angle_gamma   90.00
#
_symmetry.space_group_name_H-M   'P 1'
#
loop_
_entity.id
_entity.type
_entity.pdbx_description
1 polymer ?
#
loop_
_entity_poly.entity_id
_entity_poly.type
_entity_poly.pdbx_seq_one_letter_code
_entity_poly.pdbx_strand_id
1 'polypeptide(L)'
;MGRKRNSKRKERNSSENDCVNTNSKKIQKQRDPSGENQISDTSFSVSDLLGHTNSVLYGEEDSELSKSSVFTNNQESYDPPKVNTMAAAQPTLHDVMNLLEGISGRLSAVEHKLQCLDKMDHRMAVLEKYMKTLWLALDDKVKTVEERVSKLEHISDGAYIAAAQVSSRLDDLERERDSLRDDLTYMKA
;
A
#
# COMPACT_ATOMS: atom_id res chain seq x y z
N MET A 1 50.83 -14.81 13.84
CA MET A 1 50.18 -13.83 14.74
C MET A 1 48.97 -13.24 14.03
N GLY A 2 47.83 -13.08 14.72
CA GLY A 2 46.64 -12.38 14.19
C GLY A 2 45.33 -13.16 14.32
N ARG A 3 44.80 -13.27 15.54
CA ARG A 3 43.43 -13.76 15.82
C ARG A 3 42.39 -12.71 15.41
N LYS A 4 41.23 -13.11 14.87
CA LYS A 4 39.94 -12.40 15.00
C LYS A 4 38.80 -13.31 14.50
N ARG A 5 38.10 -14.01 15.41
CA ARG A 5 36.85 -13.63 16.12
C ARG A 5 35.59 -13.99 15.31
N ASN A 6 35.13 -15.22 15.55
CA ASN A 6 33.77 -15.69 15.23
C ASN A 6 32.74 -14.85 16.01
N SER A 7 31.84 -14.17 15.31
CA SER A 7 30.68 -13.53 15.92
C SER A 7 29.47 -14.43 15.72
N LYS A 8 29.13 -15.22 16.75
CA LYS A 8 27.86 -15.92 16.86
C LYS A 8 26.75 -14.87 16.97
N ARG A 9 25.99 -14.68 15.89
CA ARG A 9 24.77 -13.88 15.90
C ARG A 9 23.70 -14.68 16.66
N LYS A 10 23.41 -14.21 17.87
CA LYS A 10 22.34 -14.70 18.75
C LYS A 10 21.02 -14.33 18.09
N GLU A 11 20.36 -15.30 17.44
CA GLU A 11 18.97 -15.16 17.00
C GLU A 11 18.11 -14.92 18.24
N ARG A 12 17.58 -13.70 18.34
CA ARG A 12 16.54 -13.39 19.31
C ARG A 12 15.25 -13.82 18.65
N ASN A 13 14.66 -14.90 19.15
CA ASN A 13 13.24 -15.17 18.99
C ASN A 13 12.48 -14.00 19.62
N SER A 14 12.13 -12.99 18.82
CA SER A 14 11.04 -12.08 19.18
C SER A 14 9.76 -12.77 18.76
N SER A 15 8.93 -13.14 19.73
CA SER A 15 7.63 -13.73 19.46
C SER A 15 6.84 -12.75 18.60
N GLU A 16 6.63 -13.13 17.34
CA GLU A 16 5.58 -12.59 16.50
C GLU A 16 4.27 -13.02 17.15
N ASN A 17 3.76 -12.21 18.08
CA ASN A 17 2.38 -12.33 18.50
C ASN A 17 1.56 -11.42 17.61
N ASP A 18 0.71 -12.08 16.84
CA ASP A 18 -0.11 -11.61 15.75
C ASP A 18 -0.94 -10.36 16.09
N CYS A 19 -0.71 -9.28 15.34
CA CYS A 19 -1.71 -8.22 15.17
C CYS A 19 -2.75 -8.62 14.10
N VAL A 20 -2.80 -9.90 13.71
CA VAL A 20 -3.65 -10.44 12.64
C VAL A 20 -4.83 -11.17 13.27
N ASN A 21 -5.95 -10.46 13.45
CA ASN A 21 -7.23 -11.13 13.64
C ASN A 21 -7.75 -11.62 12.28
N THR A 22 -7.20 -12.73 11.77
CA THR A 22 -7.80 -13.46 10.64
C THR A 22 -8.93 -14.33 11.17
N ASN A 23 -10.15 -13.80 11.18
CA ASN A 23 -11.35 -14.63 11.12
C ASN A 23 -11.47 -15.23 9.69
N SER A 24 -10.49 -16.04 9.30
CA SER A 24 -10.53 -16.80 8.06
C SER A 24 -11.23 -18.12 8.34
N LYS A 25 -12.52 -18.19 8.02
CA LYS A 25 -13.25 -19.45 7.91
C LYS A 25 -12.43 -20.41 7.04
N LYS A 26 -12.13 -21.57 7.60
CA LYS A 26 -11.42 -22.70 7.01
C LYS A 26 -12.14 -23.17 5.73
N ILE A 27 -11.74 -22.67 4.57
CA ILE A 27 -12.17 -23.23 3.28
C ILE A 27 -11.26 -24.43 3.00
N GLN A 28 -11.80 -25.61 3.28
CA GLN A 28 -11.22 -26.90 2.94
C GLN A 28 -11.21 -27.06 1.42
N LYS A 29 -10.07 -26.76 0.76
CA LYS A 29 -9.85 -27.14 -0.65
C LYS A 29 -9.25 -28.54 -0.70
N GLN A 30 -10.00 -29.47 -1.29
CA GLN A 30 -9.49 -30.74 -1.78
C GLN A 30 -8.30 -30.47 -2.72
N ARG A 31 -7.22 -31.24 -2.52
CA ARG A 31 -6.10 -31.33 -3.45
C ARG A 31 -6.52 -32.20 -4.63
N ASP A 32 -6.32 -31.70 -5.84
CA ASP A 32 -5.89 -32.50 -6.98
C ASP A 32 -4.82 -31.72 -7.78
N PRO A 33 -3.89 -32.41 -8.47
CA PRO A 33 -2.62 -31.84 -8.90
C PRO A 33 -2.61 -31.60 -10.41
N SER A 34 -2.56 -30.34 -10.84
CA SER A 34 -1.98 -29.99 -12.14
C SER A 34 -1.65 -28.52 -12.15
N GLY A 35 -0.39 -28.19 -12.41
CA GLY A 35 0.08 -26.82 -12.46
C GLY A 35 -0.47 -26.09 -13.68
N GLU A 36 -0.83 -24.82 -13.51
CA GLU A 36 -0.63 -23.76 -14.49
C GLU A 36 -0.95 -22.41 -13.86
N ASN A 37 -0.15 -21.42 -14.24
CA ASN A 37 -0.16 -20.03 -13.78
C ASN A 37 -1.56 -19.42 -13.71
N GLN A 38 -1.93 -18.85 -12.55
CA GLN A 38 -2.94 -17.80 -12.49
C GLN A 38 -2.45 -16.67 -11.58
N ILE A 39 -2.19 -15.54 -12.23
CA ILE A 39 -2.05 -14.21 -11.64
C ILE A 39 -3.37 -13.94 -10.93
N SER A 40 -3.38 -13.89 -9.60
CA SER A 40 -4.57 -13.51 -8.84
C SER A 40 -4.69 -11.99 -8.89
N ASP A 41 -5.55 -11.50 -9.79
CA ASP A 41 -6.22 -10.21 -9.66
C ASP A 41 -7.03 -10.21 -8.36
N THR A 42 -6.38 -9.88 -7.24
CA THR A 42 -7.07 -9.46 -6.02
C THR A 42 -7.48 -8.01 -6.21
N SER A 43 -8.57 -7.79 -6.95
CA SER A 43 -9.25 -6.49 -6.99
C SER A 43 -9.86 -6.24 -5.61
N PHE A 44 -9.15 -5.45 -4.80
CA PHE A 44 -9.65 -4.95 -3.54
C PHE A 44 -10.83 -4.01 -3.83
N SER A 45 -12.06 -4.47 -3.57
CA SER A 45 -13.26 -3.67 -3.82
C SER A 45 -13.41 -2.62 -2.71
N VAL A 46 -13.72 -1.38 -3.08
CA VAL A 46 -14.08 -0.32 -2.12
C VAL A 46 -15.31 -0.74 -1.28
N SER A 47 -16.16 -1.60 -1.84
CA SER A 47 -17.27 -2.24 -1.13
C SER A 47 -16.81 -3.17 0.00
N ASP A 48 -15.67 -3.85 -0.14
CA ASP A 48 -15.12 -4.71 0.91
C ASP A 48 -14.55 -3.87 2.05
N LEU A 49 -13.86 -2.77 1.72
CA LEU A 49 -13.36 -1.81 2.72
C LEU A 49 -14.52 -1.17 3.49
N LEU A 50 -15.50 -0.58 2.79
CA LEU A 50 -16.67 0.03 3.41
C LEU A 50 -17.52 -0.97 4.20
N GLY A 51 -17.63 -2.22 3.74
CA GLY A 51 -18.28 -3.28 4.50
C GLY A 51 -17.60 -3.56 5.84
N HIS A 52 -16.26 -3.57 5.85
CA HIS A 52 -15.48 -3.75 7.09
C HIS A 52 -15.59 -2.53 8.02
N THR A 53 -15.54 -1.30 7.50
CA THR A 53 -15.69 -0.09 8.33
C THR A 53 -17.10 0.07 8.87
N ASN A 54 -18.12 -0.23 8.07
CA ASN A 54 -19.52 -0.14 8.50
C ASN A 54 -19.89 -1.21 9.53
N SER A 55 -19.29 -2.41 9.46
CA SER A 55 -19.45 -3.43 10.52
C SER A 55 -18.85 -2.99 11.86
N VAL A 56 -17.79 -2.17 11.85
CA VAL A 56 -17.17 -1.60 13.06
C VAL A 56 -17.96 -0.39 13.60
N LEU A 57 -18.69 0.33 12.73
CA LEU A 57 -19.45 1.52 13.11
C LEU A 57 -20.92 1.25 13.47
N TYR A 58 -21.53 0.20 12.89
CA TYR A 58 -22.95 -0.14 12.99
C TYR A 58 -23.18 -1.65 13.19
N GLY A 59 -22.42 -2.29 14.07
CA GLY A 59 -22.62 -3.71 14.39
C GLY A 59 -24.08 -4.00 14.79
N GLU A 60 -24.72 -4.94 14.07
CA GLU A 60 -26.14 -5.33 14.19
C GLU A 60 -26.48 -6.11 15.48
N GLU A 61 -25.87 -5.81 16.63
CA GLU A 61 -26.17 -6.50 17.89
C GLU A 61 -26.97 -5.65 18.90
N ASP A 62 -27.42 -4.46 18.52
CA ASP A 62 -28.26 -3.59 19.37
C ASP A 62 -29.79 -3.79 19.17
N SER A 63 -30.24 -4.99 18.78
CA SER A 63 -31.68 -5.29 18.54
C SER A 63 -32.50 -5.67 19.79
N GLU A 64 -32.03 -5.41 21.02
CA GLU A 64 -32.85 -5.66 22.23
C GLU A 64 -33.27 -4.40 23.03
N LEU A 65 -32.97 -3.19 22.56
CA LEU A 65 -33.30 -1.96 23.32
C LEU A 65 -34.57 -1.22 22.86
N SER A 66 -35.49 -1.88 22.16
CA SER A 66 -36.71 -1.24 21.63
C SER A 66 -38.00 -1.80 22.23
N LYS A 67 -38.17 -1.69 23.55
CA LYS A 67 -39.50 -1.68 24.22
C LYS A 67 -39.50 -0.78 25.46
N SER A 68 -39.43 0.53 25.24
CA SER A 68 -39.97 1.50 26.21
C SER A 68 -40.48 2.70 25.43
N SER A 69 -41.68 2.54 24.88
CA SER A 69 -42.44 3.58 24.20
C SER A 69 -43.56 4.02 25.14
N VAL A 70 -43.75 5.33 25.20
CA VAL A 70 -44.88 6.10 25.74
C VAL A 70 -44.81 6.49 27.23
N PHE A 71 -44.31 7.69 27.47
CA PHE A 71 -44.97 8.63 28.39
C PHE A 71 -45.34 9.90 27.63
N THR A 72 -46.56 9.94 27.10
CA THR A 72 -47.25 11.19 26.76
C THR A 72 -47.86 11.74 28.04
N ASN A 73 -47.38 12.91 28.46
CA ASN A 73 -48.07 13.77 29.43
C ASN A 73 -49.42 14.20 28.83
N ASN A 74 -50.52 13.94 29.56
CA ASN A 74 -51.61 14.88 29.77
C ASN A 74 -52.49 14.37 30.93
N GLN A 75 -52.74 15.28 31.86
CA GLN A 75 -53.28 15.06 33.19
C GLN A 75 -54.74 15.51 33.20
N GLU A 76 -55.69 14.59 33.37
CA GLU A 76 -57.01 14.95 33.93
C GLU A 76 -57.76 13.72 34.48
N SER A 77 -58.33 13.92 35.67
CA SER A 77 -59.40 13.14 36.32
C SER A 77 -59.03 11.95 37.21
N TYR A 78 -59.73 11.89 38.34
CA TYR A 78 -59.51 11.13 39.57
C TYR A 78 -59.97 9.66 39.49
N ASP A 79 -59.08 8.70 39.76
CA ASP A 79 -59.30 7.45 40.51
C ASP A 79 -57.92 6.78 40.75
N PRO A 80 -57.66 6.05 41.86
CA PRO A 80 -56.29 5.67 42.22
C PRO A 80 -55.83 4.50 41.35
N PRO A 81 -54.78 4.64 40.51
CA PRO A 81 -54.15 3.46 39.97
C PRO A 81 -53.38 2.81 41.12
N LYS A 82 -53.62 1.52 41.35
CA LYS A 82 -52.67 0.67 42.04
C LYS A 82 -51.29 1.03 41.52
N VAL A 83 -50.47 1.62 42.39
CA VAL A 83 -49.04 1.78 42.13
C VAL A 83 -48.51 0.36 42.15
N ASN A 84 -48.59 -0.33 41.01
CA ASN A 84 -47.57 -1.28 40.65
C ASN A 84 -46.32 -0.42 40.52
N THR A 85 -45.71 -0.14 41.66
CA THR A 85 -44.30 0.16 41.75
C THR A 85 -43.66 -1.04 41.07
N MET A 86 -43.43 -0.94 39.76
CA MET A 86 -42.30 -1.62 39.18
C MET A 86 -41.14 -1.07 39.98
N ALA A 87 -40.83 -1.76 41.09
CA ALA A 87 -39.60 -1.58 41.80
C ALA A 87 -38.57 -1.75 40.70
N ALA A 88 -37.99 -0.63 40.24
CA ALA A 88 -36.77 -0.66 39.50
C ALA A 88 -35.83 -1.43 40.43
N ALA A 89 -35.67 -2.72 40.16
CA ALA A 89 -34.92 -3.61 41.02
C ALA A 89 -33.56 -2.94 41.17
N GLN A 90 -33.20 -2.57 42.41
CA GLN A 90 -31.92 -1.93 42.62
C GLN A 90 -30.86 -2.88 42.06
N PRO A 91 -29.94 -2.37 41.21
CA PRO A 91 -28.93 -3.21 40.61
C PRO A 91 -28.21 -3.97 41.71
N THR A 92 -28.18 -5.28 41.57
CA THR A 92 -27.52 -6.12 42.56
C THR A 92 -26.02 -5.89 42.47
N LEU A 93 -25.29 -6.21 43.55
CA LEU A 93 -23.83 -6.20 43.52
C LEU A 93 -23.28 -7.04 42.35
N HIS A 94 -23.98 -8.13 41.99
CA HIS A 94 -23.62 -8.98 40.87
C HIS A 94 -23.75 -8.25 39.52
N ASP A 95 -24.82 -7.48 39.31
CA ASP A 95 -25.01 -6.68 38.10
C ASP A 95 -23.91 -5.62 37.94
N VAL A 96 -23.50 -5.00 39.05
CA VAL A 96 -22.40 -4.03 39.07
C VAL A 96 -21.06 -4.71 38.77
N MET A 97 -20.79 -5.88 39.35
CA MET A 97 -19.55 -6.63 39.08
C MET A 97 -19.44 -7.07 37.61
N ASN A 98 -20.54 -7.55 37.02
CA ASN A 98 -20.56 -7.95 35.62
C ASN A 98 -20.31 -6.74 34.69
N LEU A 99 -20.89 -5.58 35.02
CA LEU A 99 -20.63 -4.35 34.28
C LEU A 99 -19.16 -3.92 34.38
N LEU A 100 -18.56 -3.99 35.57
CA LEU A 100 -17.15 -3.66 35.78
C LEU A 100 -16.21 -4.61 35.02
N GLU A 101 -16.51 -5.90 34.98
CA GLU A 101 -15.75 -6.87 34.19
C GLU A 101 -15.84 -6.56 32.68
N GLY A 102 -17.05 -6.23 32.20
CA GLY A 102 -17.25 -5.78 30.81
C GLY A 102 -16.46 -4.51 30.48
N ILE A 103 -16.41 -3.54 31.40
CA ILE A 103 -15.61 -2.32 31.25
C ILE A 103 -14.11 -2.66 31.21
N SER A 104 -13.63 -3.54 32.10
CA SER A 104 -12.24 -3.99 32.14
C SER A 104 -11.82 -4.65 30.84
N GLY A 105 -12.64 -5.56 30.30
CA GLY A 105 -12.39 -6.22 29.02
C GLY A 105 -12.31 -5.23 27.86
N ARG A 106 -13.22 -4.26 27.81
CA ARG A 106 -13.21 -3.19 26.79
C ARG A 106 -11.97 -2.31 26.90
N LEU A 107 -11.55 -1.98 28.12
CA LEU A 107 -10.35 -1.17 28.36
C LEU A 107 -9.08 -1.89 27.88
N SER A 108 -8.95 -3.18 28.19
CA SER A 108 -7.84 -4.02 27.72
C SER A 108 -7.81 -4.12 26.19
N ALA A 109 -8.97 -4.28 25.55
CA ALA A 109 -9.07 -4.29 24.09
C ALA A 109 -8.64 -2.95 23.45
N VAL A 110 -8.96 -1.82 24.08
CA VAL A 110 -8.53 -0.49 23.64
C VAL A 110 -7.01 -0.34 23.80
N GLU A 111 -6.45 -0.75 24.93
CA GLU A 111 -5.01 -0.70 25.18
C GLU A 111 -4.23 -1.52 24.15
N HIS A 112 -4.70 -2.73 23.83
CA HIS A 112 -4.10 -3.54 22.78
C HIS A 112 -4.17 -2.86 21.40
N LYS A 113 -5.31 -2.24 21.05
CA LYS A 113 -5.44 -1.49 19.79
C LYS A 113 -4.49 -0.30 19.72
N LEU A 114 -4.30 0.42 20.82
CA LEU A 114 -3.34 1.54 20.89
C LEU A 114 -1.91 1.05 20.66
N GLN A 115 -1.50 -0.05 21.29
CA GLN A 115 -0.17 -0.64 21.06
C GLN A 115 0.03 -1.07 19.58
N CYS A 116 -1.02 -1.57 18.93
CA CYS A 116 -0.97 -1.89 17.50
C CYS A 116 -0.82 -0.64 16.64
N LEU A 117 -1.50 0.46 16.98
CA LEU A 117 -1.38 1.73 16.28
C LEU A 117 0.03 2.31 16.40
N ASP A 118 0.65 2.27 17.60
CA ASP A 118 2.03 2.71 17.78
C ASP A 118 3.03 1.93 16.91
N LYS A 119 2.82 0.61 16.78
CA LYS A 119 3.62 -0.22 15.87
C LYS A 119 3.41 0.17 14.41
N MET A 120 2.18 0.49 14.02
CA MET A 120 1.88 0.96 12.66
C MET A 120 2.52 2.31 12.38
N ASP A 121 2.48 3.25 13.32
CA ASP A 121 3.13 4.55 13.20
C ASP A 121 4.63 4.40 12.96
N HIS A 122 5.28 3.53 13.75
CA HIS A 122 6.70 3.23 13.56
C HIS A 122 6.99 2.62 12.17
N ARG A 123 6.16 1.69 11.70
CA ARG A 123 6.31 1.10 10.37
C ARG A 123 6.11 2.14 9.26
N MET A 124 5.17 3.07 9.44
CA MET A 124 4.90 4.14 8.49
C MET A 124 6.08 5.12 8.41
N ALA A 125 6.65 5.52 9.55
CA ALA A 125 7.83 6.37 9.58
C ALA A 125 9.05 5.73 8.87
N VAL A 126 9.23 4.42 9.05
CA VAL A 126 10.28 3.67 8.34
C VAL A 126 10.01 3.61 6.84
N LEU A 127 8.77 3.36 6.42
CA LEU A 127 8.37 3.35 5.01
C LEU A 127 8.61 4.72 4.35
N GLU A 128 8.22 5.81 5.02
CA GLU A 128 8.42 7.18 4.51
C GLU A 128 9.90 7.47 4.28
N LYS A 129 10.77 7.05 5.21
CA LYS A 129 12.23 7.19 5.06
C LYS A 129 12.76 6.41 3.86
N TYR A 130 12.32 5.17 3.65
CA TYR A 130 12.72 4.39 2.48
C TYR A 130 12.24 5.03 1.18
N MET A 131 10.99 5.52 1.17
CA MET A 131 10.41 6.16 -0.01
C MET A 131 11.17 7.43 -0.39
N LYS A 132 11.56 8.27 0.59
CA LYS A 132 12.44 9.43 0.35
C LYS A 132 13.79 9.03 -0.25
N THR A 133 14.38 7.95 0.27
CA THR A 133 15.67 7.45 -0.22
C THR A 133 15.58 6.95 -1.66
N LEU A 134 14.53 6.18 -1.97
CA LEU A 134 14.23 5.71 -3.33
C LEU A 134 14.01 6.87 -4.30
N TRP A 135 13.28 7.91 -3.86
CA TRP A 135 13.02 9.09 -4.67
C TRP A 135 14.30 9.82 -5.07
N LEU A 136 15.21 10.05 -4.11
CA LEU A 136 16.50 10.68 -4.38
C LEU A 136 17.37 9.82 -5.32
N ALA A 137 17.42 8.51 -5.08
CA ALA A 137 18.17 7.61 -5.96
C ALA A 137 17.61 7.60 -7.40
N LEU A 138 16.29 7.72 -7.56
CA LEU A 138 15.65 7.82 -8.86
C LEU A 138 16.00 9.15 -9.55
N ASP A 139 15.93 10.27 -8.83
CA ASP A 139 16.29 11.61 -9.34
C ASP A 139 17.74 11.64 -9.85
N ASP A 140 18.68 11.07 -9.10
CA ASP A 140 20.08 10.98 -9.52
C ASP A 140 20.26 10.13 -10.80
N LYS A 141 19.50 9.05 -10.94
CA LYS A 141 19.53 8.21 -12.14
C LYS A 141 18.95 8.91 -13.35
N VAL A 142 17.87 9.68 -13.17
CA VAL A 142 17.28 10.49 -14.23
C VAL A 142 18.29 11.51 -14.74
N LYS A 143 18.91 12.30 -13.86
CA LYS A 143 19.97 13.26 -14.23
C LYS A 143 21.12 12.60 -14.99
N THR A 144 21.58 11.45 -14.51
CA THR A 144 22.64 10.69 -15.19
C THR A 144 22.23 10.27 -16.60
N VAL A 145 20.97 9.87 -16.80
CA VAL A 145 20.45 9.50 -18.12
C VAL A 145 20.32 10.73 -19.02
N GLU A 146 19.80 11.85 -18.51
CA GLU A 146 19.70 13.11 -19.24
C GLU A 146 21.07 13.59 -19.75
N GLU A 147 22.11 13.56 -18.89
CA GLU A 147 23.47 13.89 -19.29
C GLU A 147 24.00 12.97 -20.40
N ARG A 148 23.68 11.67 -20.34
CA ARG A 148 24.09 10.70 -21.37
C ARG A 148 23.35 10.93 -22.69
N VAL A 149 22.07 11.25 -22.63
CA VAL A 149 21.26 11.58 -23.81
C VAL A 149 21.81 12.84 -24.47
N SER A 150 22.06 13.91 -23.71
CA SER A 150 22.65 15.14 -24.24
C SER A 150 24.01 14.91 -24.92
N LYS A 151 24.86 14.05 -24.34
CA LYS A 151 26.14 13.67 -24.98
C LYS A 151 25.93 12.90 -26.29
N LEU A 152 24.94 12.01 -26.34
CA LEU A 152 24.62 11.24 -27.55
C LEU A 152 24.06 12.15 -28.65
N GLU A 153 23.23 13.13 -28.31
CA GLU A 153 22.71 14.13 -29.24
C GLU A 153 23.86 14.91 -29.87
N HIS A 154 24.80 15.43 -29.07
CA HIS A 154 25.96 16.14 -29.60
C HIS A 154 26.84 15.27 -30.53
N ILE A 155 27.03 13.99 -30.19
CA ILE A 155 27.76 13.05 -31.06
C ILE A 155 26.99 12.80 -32.36
N SER A 156 25.68 12.62 -32.28
CA SER A 156 24.80 12.42 -33.43
C SER A 156 24.86 13.61 -34.38
N ASP A 157 24.77 14.83 -33.86
CA ASP A 157 24.86 16.06 -34.65
C ASP A 157 26.22 16.18 -35.33
N GLY A 158 27.31 15.90 -34.60
CA GLY A 158 28.66 15.90 -35.16
C GLY A 158 28.83 14.86 -36.27
N ALA A 159 28.28 13.65 -36.09
CA ALA A 159 28.31 12.60 -37.10
C ALA A 159 27.50 12.98 -38.35
N TYR A 160 26.34 13.62 -38.17
CA TYR A 160 25.51 14.11 -39.27
C TYR A 160 26.26 15.16 -40.12
N ILE A 161 26.92 16.12 -39.46
CA ILE A 161 27.73 17.14 -40.14
C ILE A 161 28.91 16.49 -40.89
N ALA A 162 29.62 15.55 -40.25
CA ALA A 162 30.73 14.84 -40.88
C ALA A 162 30.28 14.02 -42.10
N ALA A 163 29.12 13.35 -42.02
CA ALA A 163 28.55 12.63 -43.15
C ALA A 163 28.22 13.56 -44.33
N ALA A 164 27.66 14.74 -44.06
CA ALA A 164 27.39 15.75 -45.09
C ALA A 164 28.68 16.23 -45.77
N GLN A 165 29.76 16.46 -45.00
CA GLN A 165 31.07 16.85 -45.56
C GLN A 165 31.67 15.76 -46.45
N VAL A 166 31.62 14.50 -46.01
CA VAL A 166 32.10 13.36 -46.81
C VAL A 166 31.29 13.20 -48.09
N SER A 167 29.96 13.34 -48.02
CA SER A 167 29.10 13.30 -49.20
C SER A 167 29.47 14.40 -50.20
N SER A 168 29.62 15.65 -49.75
CA SER A 168 30.03 16.75 -50.61
C SER A 168 31.39 16.48 -51.27
N ARG A 169 32.35 15.92 -50.53
CA ARG A 169 33.67 15.59 -51.09
C ARG A 169 33.60 14.45 -52.11
N LEU A 170 32.71 13.49 -51.91
CA LEU A 170 32.48 12.39 -52.84
C LEU A 170 31.91 12.92 -54.15
N ASP A 171 30.94 13.85 -54.10
CA ASP A 171 30.37 14.49 -55.29
C ASP A 171 31.44 15.28 -56.08
N ASP A 172 32.37 15.94 -55.39
CA ASP A 172 33.49 16.65 -56.03
C ASP A 172 34.43 15.67 -56.75
N LEU A 173 34.81 14.58 -56.08
CA LEU A 173 35.68 13.54 -56.67
C LEU A 173 35.00 12.82 -57.83
N GLU A 174 33.69 12.61 -57.77
CA GLU A 174 32.88 12.06 -58.86
C GLU A 174 32.93 12.97 -60.10
N ARG A 175 32.77 14.29 -59.90
CA ARG A 175 32.91 15.28 -60.97
C ARG A 175 34.33 15.32 -61.54
N GLU A 176 35.36 15.30 -60.69
CA GLU A 176 36.78 15.27 -61.13
C GLU A 176 37.07 14.00 -61.95
N ARG A 177 36.61 12.83 -61.50
CA ARG A 177 36.77 11.56 -62.22
C ARG A 177 36.11 11.60 -63.59
N ASP A 178 34.89 12.12 -63.68
CA ASP A 178 34.15 12.17 -64.94
C ASP A 178 34.83 13.13 -65.94
N SER A 179 35.31 14.29 -65.47
CA SER A 179 36.12 15.21 -66.29
C SER A 179 37.39 14.54 -66.82
N LEU A 180 38.14 13.85 -65.96
CA LEU A 180 39.37 13.15 -66.37
C LEU A 180 39.09 12.01 -67.37
N ARG A 181 37.95 11.34 -67.21
CA ARG A 181 37.51 10.30 -68.13
C ARG A 181 37.21 10.88 -69.52
N ASP A 182 36.56 12.03 -69.58
CA ASP A 182 36.25 12.72 -70.84
C ASP A 182 37.54 13.21 -71.53
N ASP A 183 38.47 13.82 -70.78
CA ASP A 183 39.77 14.23 -71.29
C ASP A 183 40.56 13.05 -71.88
N LEU A 184 40.58 11.92 -71.17
CA LEU A 184 41.25 10.70 -71.63
C LEU A 184 40.59 10.10 -72.88
N THR A 185 39.27 10.26 -73.02
CA THR A 185 38.53 9.83 -74.20
C THR A 185 38.87 10.72 -75.40
N TYR A 186 38.91 12.04 -75.18
CA TYR A 186 39.31 13.02 -76.19
C TYR A 186 40.74 12.79 -76.69
N MET A 187 41.69 12.54 -75.78
CA MET A 187 43.10 12.30 -76.13
C MET A 187 43.34 10.97 -76.88
N LYS A 188 42.38 10.04 -76.87
CA LYS A 188 42.47 8.75 -77.57
C LYS A 188 41.77 8.75 -78.93
N ALA A 189 40.96 9.78 -79.23
CA ALA A 189 40.26 9.94 -80.50
C ALA A 189 41.15 10.63 -81.54
#